data_AF-A0A0J6S045-F1
#
_entry.id   AF-A0A0J6S045-F1
#
_cell.length_a   1.000
_cell.length_b   1.000
_cell.length_c   1.000
_cell.angle_alpha   90.00
_cell.angle_beta   90.00
_cell.angle_gamma   90.00
#
_symmetry.space_group_name_H-M   'P 1'
#
loop_
_entity.id
_entity.type
_entity.pdbx_description
1 polymer ?
#
loop_
_entity_poly.entity_id
_entity_poly.type
_entity_poly.pdbx_seq_one_letter_code
_entity_poly.pdbx_strand_id
1 'polypeptide(L)'
;MVRADGAGGPSGRRLAAGIAFALLAVTLWGGWFVITRRTVGAGGVLGPADLVALRFGLGGLLLLPVVLLRLRGLDRKAVVDGLFLYAAQGAPFALLISVALRHAPAGHGAALTPGTMPLFAALLGVLVLRDRPGRWALAGLGLIAAGALALAGGFRDADELFGYALF
;
A
#
# COMPACT_ATOMS: atom_id res chain seq x y z
N MET A 1 -27.31 9.36 -31.36
CA MET A 1 -26.22 8.53 -31.92
C MET A 1 -24.93 9.32 -31.81
N VAL A 2 -24.14 9.10 -30.75
CA VAL A 2 -22.81 9.72 -30.59
C VAL A 2 -21.81 8.81 -31.28
N ARG A 3 -21.07 9.38 -32.23
CA ARG A 3 -20.03 8.73 -33.02
C ARG A 3 -18.90 8.33 -32.08
N ALA A 4 -18.58 7.03 -32.05
CA ALA A 4 -17.38 6.52 -31.40
C ALA A 4 -16.19 6.92 -32.27
N ASP A 5 -15.66 8.13 -32.05
CA ASP A 5 -14.41 8.55 -32.66
C ASP A 5 -13.26 7.73 -32.06
N GLY A 6 -12.42 7.21 -32.95
CA GLY A 6 -11.45 6.17 -32.67
C GLY A 6 -10.42 6.59 -31.62
N ALA A 7 -10.40 5.88 -30.51
CA ALA A 7 -9.26 5.86 -29.61
C ALA A 7 -8.11 5.12 -30.33
N GLY A 8 -7.30 5.87 -31.08
CA GLY A 8 -6.03 5.38 -31.58
C GLY A 8 -5.21 4.84 -30.41
N GLY A 9 -4.79 3.57 -30.50
CA GLY A 9 -4.03 2.91 -29.44
C GLY A 9 -2.83 3.75 -28.99
N PRO A 10 -2.39 3.61 -27.74
CA PRO A 10 -1.29 4.41 -27.20
C PRO A 10 -0.08 4.31 -28.14
N SER A 11 0.46 5.47 -28.53
CA SER A 11 1.67 5.50 -29.35
C SER A 11 2.78 4.71 -28.66
N GLY A 12 3.63 4.01 -29.43
CA GLY A 12 4.66 3.11 -28.87
C GLY A 12 5.54 3.78 -27.80
N ARG A 13 5.80 5.09 -27.94
CA ARG A 13 6.53 5.91 -26.96
C ARG A 13 5.78 6.08 -25.63
N ARG A 14 4.45 6.25 -25.65
CA ARG A 14 3.62 6.35 -24.43
C ARG A 14 3.52 5.00 -23.72
N LEU A 15 3.40 3.91 -24.48
CA LEU A 15 3.42 2.56 -23.92
C LEU A 15 4.77 2.26 -23.25
N ALA A 16 5.88 2.54 -23.94
CA ALA A 16 7.23 2.35 -23.38
C ALA A 16 7.45 3.19 -22.11
N ALA A 17 7.02 4.45 -22.10
CA ALA A 17 7.07 5.29 -20.90
C ALA A 17 6.22 4.73 -19.76
N GLY A 18 4.99 4.26 -20.05
CA GLY A 18 4.11 3.65 -19.06
C GLY A 18 4.71 2.39 -18.44
N ILE A 19 5.30 1.52 -19.26
CA ILE A 19 6.00 0.31 -18.79
C ILE A 19 7.21 0.71 -17.92
N ALA A 20 7.99 1.71 -18.34
CA ALA A 20 9.14 2.17 -17.56
C ALA A 20 8.72 2.71 -16.18
N PHE A 21 7.64 3.49 -16.10
CA PHE A 21 7.09 3.95 -14.82
C PHE A 21 6.54 2.82 -13.96
N ALA A 22 5.89 1.81 -14.56
CA ALA A 22 5.41 0.65 -13.84
C ALA A 22 6.58 -0.16 -13.24
N LEU A 23 7.63 -0.42 -14.02
CA LEU A 23 8.83 -1.10 -13.55
C LEU A 23 9.53 -0.31 -12.43
N LEU A 24 9.64 1.01 -12.58
CA LEU A 24 10.20 1.87 -11.54
C LEU A 24 9.38 1.79 -10.25
N ALA A 25 8.06 1.88 -10.36
CA ALA A 25 7.15 1.79 -9.22
C ALA A 25 7.29 0.44 -8.51
N VAL A 26 7.23 -0.68 -9.24
CA VAL A 26 7.40 -2.03 -8.69
C VAL A 26 8.76 -2.20 -8.03
N THR A 27 9.83 -1.66 -8.63
CA THR A 27 11.19 -1.75 -8.08
C THR A 27 11.33 -0.96 -6.78
N LEU A 28 10.82 0.27 -6.74
CA LEU A 28 10.82 1.10 -5.53
C LEU A 28 10.00 0.47 -4.42
N TRP A 29 8.83 -0.08 -4.78
CA TRP A 29 7.91 -0.65 -3.80
C TRP A 29 8.44 -1.98 -3.27
N GLY A 30 8.85 -2.91 -4.13
CA GLY A 30 9.48 -4.16 -3.73
C GLY A 30 10.78 -3.93 -2.95
N GLY A 31 11.61 -2.98 -3.37
CA GLY A 31 12.83 -2.58 -2.67
C GLY A 31 12.55 -2.08 -1.26
N TRP A 32 11.48 -1.32 -1.05
CA TRP A 32 11.09 -0.83 0.27
C TRP A 32 10.81 -1.97 1.27
N PHE A 33 10.12 -3.05 0.87
CA PHE A 33 9.86 -4.20 1.73
C PHE A 33 11.16 -4.92 2.14
N VAL A 34 12.07 -5.11 1.18
CA VAL A 34 13.36 -5.77 1.42
C VAL A 34 14.23 -4.95 2.36
N ILE A 35 14.36 -3.64 2.12
CA ILE A 35 15.13 -2.73 2.96
C ILE A 35 14.52 -2.69 4.36
N THR A 36 13.19 -2.52 4.47
CA THR A 36 12.49 -2.46 5.76
C THR A 36 12.71 -3.74 6.57
N ARG A 37 12.49 -4.93 5.99
CA ARG A 37 12.75 -6.22 6.66
C ARG A 37 14.19 -6.33 7.16
N ARG A 38 15.17 -5.91 6.36
CA ARG A 38 16.59 -5.93 6.77
C ARG A 38 16.88 -4.95 7.90
N THR A 39 16.23 -3.79 7.91
CA THR A 39 16.43 -2.76 8.92
C THR A 39 15.76 -3.10 10.25
N VAL A 40 14.56 -3.70 10.24
CA VAL A 40 13.74 -3.94 11.44
C VAL A 40 13.74 -5.37 11.95
N GLY A 41 14.14 -6.35 11.12
CA GLY A 41 14.18 -7.77 11.46
C GLY A 41 15.34 -8.14 12.41
N ALA A 42 15.50 -9.45 12.68
CA ALA A 42 16.55 -9.94 13.56
C ALA A 42 17.95 -9.50 13.09
N GLY A 43 18.70 -8.82 13.96
CA GLY A 43 20.01 -8.23 13.64
C GLY A 43 19.97 -6.85 12.97
N GLY A 44 18.78 -6.25 12.82
CA GLY A 44 18.59 -4.90 12.29
C GLY A 44 19.05 -3.80 13.25
N VAL A 45 19.33 -2.62 12.70
CA VAL A 45 19.89 -1.46 13.43
C VAL A 45 18.79 -0.60 14.08
N LEU A 46 17.54 -0.69 13.62
CA LEU A 46 16.45 0.21 14.03
C LEU A 46 15.17 -0.53 14.44
N GLY A 47 14.40 0.08 15.34
CA GLY A 47 13.01 -0.27 15.58
C GLY A 47 12.08 0.12 14.42
N PRO A 48 10.90 -0.51 14.30
CA PRO A 48 9.83 -0.09 13.40
C PRO A 48 9.44 1.37 13.63
N ALA A 49 9.34 1.77 14.90
CA ALA A 49 9.03 3.14 15.29
C ALA A 49 10.13 4.11 14.84
N ASP A 50 11.41 3.76 15.05
CA ASP A 50 12.53 4.61 14.66
C ASP A 50 12.61 4.79 13.14
N LEU A 51 12.41 3.70 12.39
CA LEU A 51 12.40 3.74 10.92
C LEU A 51 11.27 4.64 10.39
N VAL A 52 10.07 4.51 10.95
CA VAL A 52 8.91 5.33 10.58
C VAL A 52 9.13 6.79 10.99
N ALA A 53 9.69 7.04 12.18
CA ALA A 53 10.01 8.38 12.66
C ALA A 53 11.04 9.06 11.74
N LEU A 54 12.07 8.34 11.28
CA LEU A 54 13.01 8.88 10.30
C LEU A 54 12.33 9.16 8.96
N ARG A 55 11.54 8.22 8.44
CA ARG A 55 10.89 8.35 7.12
C ARG A 55 9.92 9.53 7.08
N PHE A 56 9.00 9.60 8.04
CA PHE A 56 7.95 10.62 8.07
C PHE A 56 8.38 11.89 8.79
N GLY A 57 9.30 11.81 9.75
CA GLY A 57 9.86 12.97 10.44
C GLY A 57 10.76 13.80 9.52
N LEU A 58 11.69 13.18 8.79
CA LEU A 58 12.52 13.93 7.83
C LEU A 58 11.69 14.48 6.66
N GLY A 59 10.79 13.66 6.11
CA GLY A 59 9.88 14.11 5.05
C GLY A 59 8.95 15.23 5.51
N GLY A 60 8.42 15.12 6.73
CA GLY A 60 7.59 16.13 7.37
C GLY A 60 8.35 17.42 7.65
N LEU A 61 9.60 17.34 8.14
CA LEU A 61 10.44 18.51 8.39
C LEU A 61 10.81 19.24 7.10
N LEU A 62 11.10 18.50 6.02
CA LEU A 62 11.40 19.07 4.72
C LEU A 62 10.18 19.77 4.11
N LEU A 63 8.97 19.21 4.31
CA LEU A 63 7.71 19.77 3.82
C LEU A 63 7.07 20.78 4.78
N LEU A 64 7.55 20.89 6.02
CA LEU A 64 7.05 21.80 7.03
C LEU A 64 6.94 23.26 6.54
N PRO A 65 7.98 23.87 5.90
CA PRO A 65 7.86 25.24 5.42
C PRO A 65 6.75 25.39 4.36
N VAL A 66 6.58 24.41 3.47
CA VAL A 66 5.53 24.44 2.45
C VAL A 66 4.15 24.38 3.08
N VAL A 67 3.98 23.48 4.07
CA VAL A 67 2.73 23.37 4.81
C VAL A 67 2.44 24.68 5.53
N LEU A 68 3.37 25.22 6.33
CA LEU A 68 3.19 26.47 7.08
C LEU A 68 2.78 27.65 6.19
N LEU A 69 3.38 27.78 5.01
CA LEU A 69 3.04 28.84 4.04
C LEU A 69 1.66 28.67 3.41
N ARG A 70 1.15 27.43 3.32
CA ARG A 70 -0.12 27.08 2.67
C ARG A 70 -1.25 26.76 3.66
N LEU A 71 -0.97 26.61 4.96
CA LEU A 71 -1.94 26.28 6.01
C LEU A 71 -3.12 27.25 6.03
N ARG A 72 -2.88 28.55 5.78
CA ARG A 72 -3.92 29.59 5.78
C ARG A 72 -4.96 29.43 4.66
N GLY A 73 -4.66 28.62 3.64
CA GLY A 73 -5.56 28.32 2.53
C GLY A 73 -6.25 26.95 2.64
N LEU A 74 -6.00 26.17 3.69
CA LEU A 74 -6.67 24.89 3.90
C LEU A 74 -7.99 25.11 4.64
N ASP A 75 -9.07 24.63 4.04
CA ASP A 75 -10.34 24.55 4.73
C ASP A 75 -10.36 23.35 5.70
N ARG A 76 -11.36 23.33 6.60
CA ARG A 76 -11.52 22.23 7.57
C ARG A 76 -11.65 20.88 6.86
N LYS A 77 -12.27 20.84 5.69
CA LYS A 77 -12.46 19.62 4.92
C LYS A 77 -11.14 19.03 4.44
N ALA A 78 -10.26 19.85 3.85
CA ALA A 78 -8.94 19.44 3.39
C ALA A 78 -8.06 18.91 4.53
N VAL A 79 -8.17 19.50 5.72
CA VAL A 79 -7.47 19.00 6.92
C VAL A 79 -7.99 17.62 7.33
N VAL A 80 -9.32 17.44 7.34
CA VAL A 80 -9.94 16.15 7.70
C VAL A 80 -9.58 15.07 6.67
N ASP A 81 -9.72 15.37 5.37
CA ASP A 81 -9.36 14.45 4.29
C ASP A 81 -7.87 14.07 4.37
N GLY A 82 -6.99 15.04 4.63
CA GLY A 82 -5.56 14.80 4.82
C GLY A 82 -5.27 13.92 6.03
N LEU A 83 -5.98 14.09 7.13
CA LEU A 83 -5.83 13.24 8.32
C LEU A 83 -6.30 11.81 8.06
N PHE A 84 -7.39 11.62 7.31
CA PHE A 84 -7.83 10.30 6.87
C PHE A 84 -6.79 9.62 5.97
N LEU A 85 -6.25 10.35 5.00
CA LEU A 85 -5.18 9.83 4.12
C LEU A 85 -3.92 9.46 4.92
N TYR A 86 -3.55 10.28 5.90
CA TYR A 86 -2.42 10.00 6.79
C TYR A 86 -2.68 8.77 7.67
N ALA A 87 -3.88 8.63 8.24
CA ALA A 87 -4.22 7.47 9.06
C ALA A 87 -4.23 6.17 8.23
N ALA A 88 -4.78 6.22 7.01
CA ALA A 88 -4.94 5.05 6.15
C ALA A 88 -3.66 4.62 5.43
N GLN A 89 -2.82 5.57 4.97
CA GLN A 89 -1.64 5.31 4.13
C GLN A 89 -0.36 6.04 4.57
N GLY A 90 -0.39 6.74 5.69
CA GLY A 90 0.74 7.47 6.25
C GLY A 90 1.55 6.66 7.25
N ALA A 91 1.94 7.31 8.35
CA ALA A 91 2.83 6.70 9.34
C ALA A 91 2.23 5.48 10.06
N PRO A 92 0.92 5.47 10.44
CA PRO A 92 0.33 4.29 11.09
C PRO A 92 0.38 3.05 10.21
N PHE A 93 0.03 3.19 8.93
CA PHE A 93 0.13 2.10 7.95
C PHE A 93 1.58 1.60 7.82
N ALA A 94 2.53 2.52 7.62
CA ALA A 94 3.94 2.14 7.49
C ALA A 94 4.49 1.47 8.76
N LEU A 95 4.01 1.87 9.94
CA LEU A 95 4.37 1.25 11.21
C LEU A 95 3.83 -0.17 11.33
N LEU A 96 2.55 -0.38 11.00
CA LEU A 96 1.94 -1.72 10.99
C LEU A 96 2.72 -2.66 10.06
N ILE A 97 3.01 -2.23 8.83
CA ILE A 97 3.82 -3.01 7.88
C ILE A 97 5.23 -3.26 8.41
N SER A 98 5.86 -2.27 9.04
CA SER A 98 7.21 -2.43 9.60
C SER A 98 7.23 -3.42 10.78
N VAL A 99 6.17 -3.46 11.59
CA VAL A 99 5.99 -4.46 12.65
C VAL A 99 5.74 -5.84 12.03
N ALA A 100 4.87 -5.94 11.03
CA ALA A 100 4.57 -7.19 10.32
C ALA A 100 5.84 -7.82 9.75
N LEU A 101 6.68 -6.98 9.14
CA LEU A 101 7.97 -7.36 8.57
C LEU A 101 9.01 -7.74 9.61
N ARG A 102 8.84 -7.51 10.91
CA ARG A 102 9.71 -8.14 11.91
C ARG A 102 9.54 -9.65 11.95
N HIS A 103 8.32 -10.10 11.69
CA HIS A 103 7.93 -11.48 11.84
C HIS A 103 7.87 -12.19 10.50
N ALA A 104 7.15 -11.64 9.51
CA ALA A 104 6.94 -12.28 8.21
C ALA A 104 7.95 -11.87 7.11
N PRO A 105 8.26 -12.75 6.14
CA PRO A 105 9.20 -12.47 5.06
C PRO A 105 8.80 -11.28 4.18
N ALA A 106 9.81 -10.53 3.70
CA ALA A 106 9.59 -9.37 2.82
C ALA A 106 8.85 -9.72 1.52
N GLY A 107 9.15 -10.88 0.93
CA GLY A 107 8.50 -11.33 -0.30
C GLY A 107 6.99 -11.55 -0.12
N HIS A 108 6.58 -12.13 1.00
CA HIS A 108 5.17 -12.32 1.30
C HIS A 108 4.50 -10.98 1.64
N GLY A 109 5.14 -10.12 2.42
CA GLY A 109 4.61 -8.78 2.70
C GLY A 109 4.39 -7.95 1.44
N ALA A 110 5.34 -7.98 0.50
CA ALA A 110 5.23 -7.26 -0.77
C ALA A 110 4.12 -7.81 -1.69
N ALA A 111 3.76 -9.09 -1.57
CA ALA A 111 2.67 -9.71 -2.33
C ALA A 111 1.30 -9.50 -1.67
N LEU A 112 1.23 -9.70 -0.34
CA LEU A 112 -0.01 -9.61 0.44
C LEU A 112 -0.50 -8.18 0.53
N THR A 113 0.36 -7.23 0.92
CA THR A 113 -0.05 -5.84 1.18
C THR A 113 -0.81 -5.20 0.00
N PRO A 114 -0.31 -5.22 -1.25
CA PRO A 114 -1.08 -4.69 -2.39
C PRO A 114 -2.07 -5.71 -2.94
N GLY A 115 -1.78 -7.01 -2.81
CA GLY A 115 -2.59 -8.10 -3.33
C GLY A 115 -3.94 -8.21 -2.63
N THR A 116 -4.02 -7.90 -1.33
CA THR A 116 -5.26 -7.92 -0.55
C THR A 116 -6.02 -6.59 -0.59
N MET A 117 -5.44 -5.49 -1.08
CA MET A 117 -6.15 -4.20 -1.17
C MET A 117 -7.50 -4.29 -1.90
N PRO A 118 -7.65 -5.06 -3.02
CA PRO A 118 -8.95 -5.23 -3.66
C PRO A 118 -10.00 -5.92 -2.78
N LEU A 119 -9.58 -6.82 -1.87
CA LEU A 119 -10.48 -7.42 -0.86
C LEU A 119 -11.08 -6.35 0.03
N PHE A 120 -10.22 -5.53 0.63
CA PHE A 120 -10.64 -4.45 1.50
C PHE A 120 -11.42 -3.36 0.75
N ALA A 121 -11.01 -3.01 -0.47
CA ALA A 121 -11.70 -2.05 -1.30
C ALA A 121 -13.12 -2.52 -1.65
N ALA A 122 -13.28 -3.79 -2.06
CA ALA A 122 -14.59 -4.38 -2.33
C ALA A 122 -15.45 -4.44 -1.05
N LEU A 123 -14.86 -4.82 0.08
CA LEU A 123 -15.55 -4.86 1.38
C LEU A 123 -16.06 -3.46 1.77
N LEU A 124 -15.20 -2.44 1.72
CA LEU A 124 -15.59 -1.06 2.02
C LEU A 124 -16.61 -0.51 1.01
N GLY A 125 -16.49 -0.84 -0.27
CA GLY A 125 -17.50 -0.49 -1.29
C GLY A 125 -18.86 -1.08 -0.97
N VAL A 126 -18.93 -2.35 -0.56
CA VAL A 126 -20.18 -3.00 -0.14
C VAL A 126 -20.72 -2.38 1.15
N LEU A 127 -19.89 -2.11 2.14
CA LEU A 127 -20.34 -1.62 3.45
C LEU A 127 -20.71 -0.13 3.46
N VAL A 128 -19.91 0.71 2.81
CA VAL A 128 -20.02 2.17 2.86
C VAL A 128 -20.83 2.70 1.68
N LEU A 129 -20.55 2.21 0.47
CA LEU A 129 -21.21 2.65 -0.77
C LEU A 129 -22.43 1.80 -1.13
N ARG A 130 -22.62 0.65 -0.47
CA ARG A 130 -23.65 -0.35 -0.80
C ARG A 130 -23.52 -0.90 -2.22
N ASP A 131 -22.29 -0.97 -2.71
CA ASP A 131 -21.98 -1.57 -4.00
C ASP A 131 -22.37 -3.06 -4.03
N ARG A 132 -22.73 -3.53 -5.22
CA ARG A 132 -23.04 -4.95 -5.47
C ARG A 132 -22.05 -5.51 -6.50
N PRO A 133 -20.91 -6.06 -6.06
CA PRO A 133 -19.90 -6.61 -6.96
C PRO A 133 -20.51 -7.72 -7.82
N GLY A 134 -20.24 -7.67 -9.13
CA GLY A 134 -20.71 -8.70 -10.06
C GLY A 134 -20.03 -10.05 -9.84
N ARG A 135 -20.60 -11.12 -10.40
CA ARG A 135 -20.10 -12.51 -10.26
C ARG A 135 -18.61 -12.69 -10.59
N TRP A 136 -18.11 -11.98 -11.61
CA TRP A 136 -16.70 -12.06 -12.01
C TRP A 136 -15.77 -11.33 -11.05
N ALA A 137 -16.23 -10.21 -10.48
CA ALA A 137 -15.48 -9.51 -9.44
C ALA A 137 -15.39 -10.40 -8.18
N LEU A 138 -16.48 -11.05 -7.77
CA LEU A 138 -16.49 -12.01 -6.66
C LEU A 138 -15.57 -13.21 -6.92
N ALA A 139 -15.53 -13.74 -8.14
CA ALA A 139 -14.62 -14.83 -8.50
C ALA A 139 -13.14 -14.40 -8.39
N GLY A 140 -12.79 -13.21 -8.91
CA GLY A 140 -11.44 -12.65 -8.75
C GLY A 140 -11.09 -12.40 -7.28
N LEU A 141 -12.05 -11.90 -6.50
CA LEU A 141 -11.90 -11.69 -5.06
C LEU A 141 -11.62 -12.99 -4.32
N GLY A 142 -12.35 -14.06 -4.65
CA GLY A 142 -12.12 -15.40 -4.11
C GLY A 142 -10.74 -15.94 -4.46
N LEU A 143 -10.25 -15.69 -5.67
CA LEU A 143 -8.91 -16.09 -6.09
C LEU A 143 -7.81 -15.35 -5.32
N ILE A 144 -7.99 -14.04 -5.09
CA ILE A 144 -7.09 -13.24 -4.26
C ILE A 144 -7.04 -13.80 -2.84
N ALA A 145 -8.21 -14.06 -2.23
CA ALA A 145 -8.29 -14.62 -0.88
C ALA A 145 -7.61 -16.00 -0.80
N ALA A 146 -7.84 -16.88 -1.78
CA ALA A 146 -7.19 -18.18 -1.85
C ALA A 146 -5.67 -18.07 -1.97
N GLY A 147 -5.16 -17.15 -2.82
CA GLY A 147 -3.73 -16.89 -2.95
C GLY A 147 -3.11 -16.36 -1.65
N ALA A 148 -3.78 -15.44 -0.96
CA ALA A 148 -3.34 -14.91 0.32
C ALA A 148 -3.27 -16.01 1.40
N LEU A 149 -4.30 -16.86 1.49
CA LEU A 149 -4.32 -18.00 2.40
C LEU A 149 -3.25 -19.05 2.07
N ALA A 150 -2.97 -19.29 0.80
CA ALA A 150 -1.91 -20.20 0.38
C ALA A 150 -0.52 -19.69 0.77
N LEU A 151 -0.27 -18.39 0.65
CA LEU A 151 0.98 -17.77 1.11
C LEU A 151 1.09 -17.79 2.64
N ALA A 152 0.01 -17.45 3.35
CA ALA A 152 0.01 -17.42 4.81
C ALA A 152 0.07 -18.82 5.42
N GLY A 153 -0.52 -19.84 4.78
CA GLY A 153 -0.59 -21.22 5.25
C GLY A 153 0.75 -21.95 5.34
N GLY A 154 1.83 -21.37 4.79
CA GLY A 154 3.20 -21.86 4.93
C GLY A 154 3.92 -21.39 6.21
N PHE A 155 3.22 -20.78 7.17
CA PHE A 155 3.79 -20.28 8.41
C PHE A 155 4.47 -21.39 9.23
N ARG A 156 5.58 -21.05 9.88
CA ARG A 156 6.41 -22.01 10.65
C ARG A 156 6.20 -21.91 12.15
N ASP A 157 5.74 -20.76 12.64
CA ASP A 157 5.49 -20.47 14.05
C ASP A 157 4.40 -19.39 14.24
N ALA A 158 4.02 -19.16 15.50
CA ALA A 158 2.97 -18.21 15.86
C ALA A 158 3.36 -16.75 15.59
N ASP A 159 4.66 -16.44 15.64
CA ASP A 159 5.16 -15.09 15.37
C ASP A 159 5.00 -14.77 13.88
N GLU A 160 5.36 -15.70 13.00
CA GLU A 160 5.19 -15.55 11.56
C GLU A 160 3.71 -15.42 11.17
N LEU A 161 2.82 -16.19 11.81
CA LEU A 161 1.37 -16.07 11.64
C LEU A 161 0.86 -14.69 12.07
N PHE A 162 1.35 -14.17 13.20
CA PHE A 162 1.03 -12.81 13.64
C PHE A 162 1.49 -11.76 12.62
N GLY A 163 2.67 -11.96 12.02
CA GLY A 163 3.16 -11.14 10.91
C GLY A 163 2.23 -11.15 9.71
N TYR A 164 1.73 -12.33 9.30
CA TYR A 164 0.76 -12.44 8.21
C TYR A 164 -0.58 -11.78 8.50
N ALA A 165 -1.06 -11.86 9.74
CA ALA A 165 -2.31 -11.24 10.16
C ALA A 165 -2.29 -9.71 10.12
N LEU A 166 -1.10 -9.10 10.08
CA LEU A 166 -0.91 -7.65 10.09
C LEU A 166 -0.79 -7.04 8.68
N PHE A 167 -0.73 -7.86 7.63
CA PHE A 167 -0.80 -7.44 6.22
C PHE A 167 -2.24 -7.41 5.70
#